data_AF-A0A662ATX1-F1
#
_entry.id   AF-A0A662ATX1-F1
#
_cell.length_a   1.000
_cell.length_b   1.000
_cell.length_c   1.000
_cell.angle_alpha   90.00
_cell.angle_beta   90.00
_cell.angle_gamma   90.00
#
_symmetry.space_group_name_H-M   'P 1'
#
loop_
_entity.id
_entity.type
_entity.pdbx_description
1 polymer ?
#
loop_
_entity_poly.entity_id
_entity_poly.type
_entity_poly.pdbx_seq_one_letter_code
_entity_poly.pdbx_strand_id
1 'polypeptide(L)'
;MVKITFPDNNVREFPKGINGIDIAKSLSNSLAKEIVAIEVNGETWDATRPINENATIKLFKFQDEEGKHAFWHSSAHIMAEAIEFFYPGVKLAIGPTIDNGFYYDIDLPEGKSISDNDFPKIEKKMLELARQKNQFIRTEKSKTDALSYFKEKDDEYKIELISELEDGTITFYEQGNFTDLCRGPHLPNTSLVKAIKLLKIAGAYWRGDENRKQLTRVYGISFPKQKLLEEYLLLLEEAKKRDHRKIGKELELFTFSKRVGQGLPLWLPKGAMLRERLENFLKKVQKEHGYEPVITPHIGQKELYVTSGHYAKYGEDSFQPIQTPNEGEEFLLKPMNCPHHCEIYKSKPHSYKDLPIRYAEFGTVYRYEQSGELHGLTRVRSFTQDDAHIFCRPDQLKEEFLKVIDIVLYIFKTLDFENFETQISLRDQDDHSKYIGSDDNWEKAESAILEAVKEKGMNAEIEYGEAAFYGPKLDFIVKDAIGRKWQLGTIQVDYNLPERFELEYVGSDDKKHRPVMIHRAPFGSMERFVAVLIEHTAGKFPLWLTPEQAVILPISEKYNDYAKKVSNILNNYD
;
A
#
# COMPACT_ATOMS: atom_id res chain seq x y z
N MET A 1 -3.99 4.23 -44.94
CA MET A 1 -4.33 3.09 -44.07
C MET A 1 -3.34 3.09 -42.92
N VAL A 2 -3.78 2.73 -41.72
CA VAL A 2 -2.94 2.49 -40.55
C VAL A 2 -3.00 0.99 -40.22
N LYS A 3 -1.88 0.42 -39.80
CA LYS A 3 -1.77 -0.97 -39.37
C LYS A 3 -1.97 -1.05 -37.86
N ILE A 4 -2.96 -1.82 -37.44
CA ILE A 4 -3.31 -2.03 -36.04
C ILE A 4 -2.97 -3.47 -35.66
N THR A 5 -2.07 -3.62 -34.69
CA THR A 5 -1.66 -4.91 -34.13
C THR A 5 -2.48 -5.21 -32.88
N PHE A 6 -3.12 -6.38 -32.85
CA PHE A 6 -3.91 -6.87 -31.73
C PHE A 6 -3.07 -7.72 -30.76
N PRO A 7 -3.56 -7.99 -29.53
CA PRO A 7 -2.80 -8.77 -28.53
C PRO A 7 -2.45 -10.21 -28.95
N ASP A 8 -3.15 -10.76 -29.94
CA ASP A 8 -2.89 -12.07 -30.53
C ASP A 8 -1.85 -12.02 -31.68
N ASN A 9 -1.16 -10.89 -31.85
CA ASN A 9 -0.25 -10.56 -32.93
C ASN A 9 -0.88 -10.51 -34.33
N ASN A 10 -2.21 -10.58 -34.44
CA ASN A 10 -2.87 -10.33 -35.72
C ASN A 10 -2.78 -8.84 -36.08
N VAL A 11 -2.57 -8.55 -37.37
CA VAL A 11 -2.51 -7.19 -37.90
C VAL A 11 -3.66 -6.96 -38.85
N ARG A 12 -4.40 -5.85 -38.68
CA ARG A 12 -5.45 -5.42 -39.61
C ARG A 12 -5.23 -3.99 -40.06
N GLU A 13 -5.71 -3.66 -41.26
CA GLU A 13 -5.61 -2.31 -41.82
C GLU A 13 -6.92 -1.55 -41.68
N PHE A 14 -6.83 -0.30 -41.22
CA PHE A 14 -7.96 0.61 -41.06
C PHE A 14 -7.69 1.97 -41.72
N PRO A 15 -8.74 2.75 -42.03
CA PRO A 15 -8.58 4.14 -42.44
C PRO A 15 -7.84 4.97 -41.37
N LYS A 16 -7.07 5.98 -41.81
CA LYS A 16 -6.40 6.91 -40.89
C LYS A 16 -7.46 7.69 -40.10
N GLY A 17 -7.26 7.82 -38.78
CA GLY A 17 -8.21 8.49 -37.88
C GLY A 17 -9.25 7.54 -37.27
N ILE A 18 -9.11 6.22 -37.45
CA ILE A 18 -9.94 5.21 -36.77
C ILE A 18 -9.79 5.34 -35.25
N ASN A 19 -10.86 5.14 -34.48
CA ASN A 19 -10.81 5.16 -33.02
C ASN A 19 -11.06 3.75 -32.44
N GLY A 20 -10.80 3.58 -31.15
CA GLY A 20 -10.98 2.30 -30.46
C GLY A 20 -12.41 1.75 -30.49
N ILE A 21 -13.43 2.62 -30.45
CA ILE A 21 -14.84 2.21 -30.56
C ILE A 21 -15.14 1.59 -31.92
N ASP A 22 -14.66 2.19 -33.02
CA ASP A 22 -14.90 1.69 -34.36
C ASP A 22 -14.08 0.43 -34.66
N ILE A 23 -12.87 0.32 -34.11
CA ILE A 23 -12.10 -0.94 -34.12
C ILE A 23 -12.89 -2.03 -33.39
N ALA A 24 -13.42 -1.75 -32.19
CA ALA A 24 -14.23 -2.70 -31.44
C ALA A 24 -15.49 -3.14 -32.21
N LYS A 25 -16.16 -2.21 -32.92
CA LYS A 25 -17.32 -2.53 -33.78
C LYS A 25 -16.96 -3.49 -34.90
N SER A 26 -15.76 -3.35 -35.48
CA SER A 26 -15.28 -4.26 -36.54
C SER A 26 -15.06 -5.70 -36.05
N LEU A 27 -14.86 -5.89 -34.74
CA LEU A 27 -14.77 -7.20 -34.11
C LEU A 27 -16.15 -7.72 -33.73
N SER A 28 -16.92 -6.94 -32.97
CA SER A 28 -18.35 -7.22 -32.70
C SER A 28 -19.08 -6.00 -32.15
N ASN A 29 -20.38 -5.90 -32.47
CA ASN A 29 -21.26 -4.87 -31.90
C ASN A 29 -21.43 -4.97 -30.38
N SER A 30 -21.24 -6.16 -29.79
CA SER A 30 -21.30 -6.35 -28.34
C SER A 30 -20.08 -5.73 -27.67
N LEU A 31 -18.88 -6.01 -28.21
CA LEU A 31 -17.63 -5.48 -27.69
C LEU A 31 -17.62 -3.95 -27.71
N ALA A 32 -18.04 -3.34 -28.82
CA ALA A 32 -18.12 -1.88 -28.95
C ALA A 32 -18.96 -1.17 -27.88
N LYS A 33 -19.93 -1.86 -27.27
CA LYS A 33 -20.76 -1.30 -26.19
C LYS A 33 -20.12 -1.45 -24.81
N GLU A 34 -19.13 -2.32 -24.67
CA GLU A 34 -18.46 -2.64 -23.40
C GLU A 34 -17.13 -1.91 -23.24
N ILE A 35 -16.52 -1.46 -24.33
CA ILE A 35 -15.23 -0.76 -24.29
C ILE A 35 -15.38 0.62 -23.63
N VAL A 36 -14.48 0.88 -22.68
CA VAL A 36 -14.41 2.13 -21.91
C VAL A 36 -13.13 2.91 -22.19
N ALA A 37 -12.03 2.23 -22.52
CA ALA A 37 -10.73 2.82 -22.83
C ALA A 37 -9.95 1.92 -23.82
N ILE A 38 -8.84 2.43 -24.33
CA ILE A 38 -7.95 1.71 -25.25
C ILE A 38 -6.49 1.97 -24.89
N GLU A 39 -5.65 0.94 -24.90
CA GLU A 39 -4.20 1.09 -24.93
C GLU A 39 -3.74 1.31 -26.37
N VAL A 40 -2.86 2.27 -26.59
CA VAL A 40 -2.21 2.53 -27.88
C VAL A 40 -0.71 2.68 -27.63
N ASN A 41 0.08 1.73 -28.13
CA ASN A 41 1.54 1.69 -27.95
C ASN A 41 1.99 1.76 -26.47
N GLY A 42 1.28 1.08 -25.57
CA GLY A 42 1.58 1.05 -24.14
C GLY A 42 0.95 2.19 -23.32
N GLU A 43 0.30 3.17 -23.95
CA GLU A 43 -0.37 4.26 -23.25
C GLU A 43 -1.90 4.10 -23.25
N THR A 44 -2.56 4.34 -22.11
CA THR A 44 -4.03 4.29 -22.03
C THR A 44 -4.67 5.60 -22.49
N TRP A 45 -5.51 5.53 -23.52
CA TRP A 45 -6.18 6.66 -24.18
C TRP A 45 -7.72 6.52 -24.14
N ASP A 46 -8.42 7.61 -24.46
CA ASP A 46 -9.86 7.59 -24.72
C ASP A 46 -10.17 6.66 -25.90
N ALA A 47 -11.20 5.83 -25.76
CA ALA A 47 -11.62 4.95 -26.85
C ALA A 47 -12.11 5.71 -28.10
N THR A 48 -12.42 7.01 -27.98
CA THR A 48 -12.86 7.90 -29.06
C THR A 48 -11.71 8.65 -29.74
N ARG A 49 -10.48 8.62 -29.19
CA ARG A 49 -9.33 9.33 -29.75
C ARG A 49 -8.92 8.73 -31.11
N PRO A 50 -8.69 9.55 -32.15
CA PRO A 50 -8.31 9.06 -33.47
C PRO A 50 -6.86 8.55 -33.51
N ILE A 51 -6.66 7.38 -34.10
CA ILE A 51 -5.36 6.75 -34.34
C ILE A 51 -4.92 7.08 -35.77
N ASN A 52 -3.83 7.83 -35.88
CA ASN A 52 -3.32 8.38 -37.14
C ASN A 52 -2.09 7.64 -37.70
N GLU A 53 -1.49 6.77 -36.89
CA GLU A 53 -0.27 6.04 -37.20
C GLU A 53 -0.44 4.55 -36.90
N ASN A 54 0.55 3.74 -37.27
CA ASN A 54 0.52 2.33 -36.93
C ASN A 54 0.63 2.17 -35.42
N ALA A 55 -0.15 1.26 -34.84
CA ALA A 55 -0.16 1.10 -33.40
C ALA A 55 -0.46 -0.34 -32.97
N THR A 56 0.11 -0.72 -31.83
CA THR A 56 -0.32 -1.89 -31.07
C THR A 56 -1.41 -1.45 -30.10
N ILE A 57 -2.50 -2.21 -30.02
CA ILE A 57 -3.65 -1.85 -29.19
C ILE A 57 -4.10 -2.96 -28.24
N LYS A 58 -4.75 -2.53 -27.15
CA LYS A 58 -5.53 -3.39 -26.26
C LYS A 58 -6.83 -2.67 -25.89
N LEU A 59 -7.96 -3.35 -26.01
CA LEU A 59 -9.26 -2.76 -25.72
C LEU A 59 -9.66 -3.10 -24.28
N PHE A 60 -9.99 -2.08 -23.48
CA PHE A 60 -10.34 -2.24 -22.08
C PHE A 60 -11.85 -2.14 -21.85
N LYS A 61 -12.38 -3.08 -21.08
CA LYS A 61 -13.73 -3.09 -20.52
C LYS A 61 -13.68 -2.57 -19.08
N PHE A 62 -14.84 -2.32 -18.49
CA PHE A 62 -14.94 -1.89 -17.08
C PHE A 62 -14.25 -2.84 -16.08
N GLN A 63 -14.13 -4.12 -16.39
CA GLN A 63 -13.54 -5.11 -15.48
C GLN A 63 -12.01 -5.07 -15.43
N ASP A 64 -11.38 -4.46 -16.44
CA ASP A 64 -9.92 -4.29 -16.52
C ASP A 64 -9.52 -3.07 -15.69
N GLU A 65 -8.32 -3.07 -15.09
CA GLU A 65 -7.86 -2.01 -14.17
C GLU A 65 -7.82 -0.64 -14.86
N GLU A 66 -7.25 -0.56 -16.05
CA GLU A 66 -7.20 0.64 -16.88
C GLU A 66 -8.60 1.12 -17.28
N GLY A 67 -9.53 0.17 -17.43
CA GLY A 67 -10.94 0.45 -17.70
C GLY A 67 -11.69 1.02 -16.48
N LYS A 68 -11.43 0.50 -15.27
CA LYS A 68 -11.96 1.08 -14.02
C LYS A 68 -11.42 2.47 -13.79
N HIS A 69 -10.12 2.68 -14.03
CA HIS A 69 -9.48 3.99 -13.94
C HIS A 69 -10.19 5.01 -14.84
N ALA A 70 -10.32 4.75 -16.15
CA ALA A 70 -11.04 5.66 -17.06
C ALA A 70 -12.51 5.91 -16.62
N PHE A 71 -13.17 4.87 -16.12
CA PHE A 71 -14.56 4.93 -15.67
C PHE A 71 -14.74 5.81 -14.43
N TRP A 72 -13.91 5.62 -13.41
CA TRP A 72 -13.96 6.40 -12.18
C TRP A 72 -13.46 7.82 -12.39
N HIS A 73 -12.47 8.04 -13.26
CA HIS A 73 -12.01 9.37 -13.63
C HIS A 73 -13.15 10.19 -14.25
N SER A 74 -13.88 9.58 -15.18
CA SER A 74 -15.09 10.17 -15.77
C SER A 74 -16.18 10.45 -14.76
N SER A 75 -16.31 9.57 -13.76
CA SER A 75 -17.29 9.76 -12.68
C SER A 75 -16.91 10.90 -11.73
N ALA A 76 -15.61 11.16 -11.53
CA ALA A 76 -15.11 12.32 -10.81
C ALA A 76 -15.49 13.63 -11.51
N HIS A 77 -15.39 13.70 -12.84
CA HIS A 77 -15.84 14.87 -13.61
C HIS A 77 -17.36 15.08 -13.54
N ILE A 78 -18.15 14.01 -13.62
CA ILE A 78 -19.61 14.08 -13.42
C ILE A 78 -19.94 14.58 -12.00
N MET A 79 -19.17 14.19 -10.99
CA MET A 79 -19.31 14.71 -9.63
C MET A 79 -18.98 16.20 -9.56
N ALA A 80 -17.88 16.62 -10.19
CA ALA A 80 -17.45 18.01 -10.25
C ALA A 80 -18.51 18.91 -10.90
N GLU A 81 -19.05 18.52 -12.05
CA GLU A 81 -20.16 19.24 -12.72
C GLU A 81 -21.41 19.33 -11.82
N ALA A 82 -21.75 18.24 -11.13
CA ALA A 82 -22.89 18.24 -10.20
C ALA A 82 -22.66 19.17 -8.98
N ILE A 83 -21.44 19.25 -8.47
CA ILE A 83 -21.08 20.14 -7.36
C ILE A 83 -21.07 21.59 -7.83
N GLU A 84 -20.48 21.91 -8.98
CA GLU A 84 -20.47 23.25 -9.57
C GLU A 84 -21.90 23.77 -9.81
N PHE A 85 -22.82 22.90 -10.20
CA PHE A 85 -24.24 23.25 -10.33
C PHE A 85 -24.89 23.68 -9.00
N PHE A 86 -24.59 23.00 -7.88
CA PHE A 86 -25.19 23.32 -6.57
C PHE A 86 -24.44 24.42 -5.82
N TYR A 87 -23.15 24.61 -6.11
CA TYR A 87 -22.27 25.55 -5.45
C TYR A 87 -21.56 26.42 -6.50
N PRO A 88 -22.27 27.37 -7.15
CA PRO A 88 -21.66 28.27 -8.10
C PRO A 88 -20.48 29.03 -7.48
N GLY A 89 -19.36 29.10 -8.19
CA GLY A 89 -18.11 29.70 -7.70
C GLY A 89 -17.23 28.75 -6.87
N VAL A 90 -17.58 27.46 -6.77
CA VAL A 90 -16.66 26.43 -6.26
C VAL A 90 -15.40 26.37 -7.13
N LYS A 91 -14.23 26.25 -6.49
CA LYS A 91 -12.96 26.01 -7.19
C LYS A 91 -12.62 24.53 -7.08
N LEU A 92 -12.31 23.90 -8.20
CA LEU A 92 -12.13 22.45 -8.29
C LEU A 92 -10.63 22.17 -8.42
N ALA A 93 -10.03 21.58 -7.38
CA ALA A 93 -8.60 21.42 -7.32
C ALA A 93 -8.13 20.18 -8.10
N ILE A 94 -8.15 19.00 -7.48
CA ILE A 94 -7.70 17.73 -8.09
C ILE A 94 -8.72 16.62 -7.76
N GLY A 95 -9.06 15.80 -8.77
CA GLY A 95 -9.96 14.66 -8.59
C GLY A 95 -9.45 13.38 -9.25
N PRO A 96 -8.50 12.67 -8.63
CA PRO A 96 -7.95 11.46 -9.20
C PRO A 96 -8.80 10.24 -8.85
N THR A 97 -8.56 9.15 -9.57
CA THR A 97 -9.06 7.84 -9.18
C THR A 97 -8.20 7.20 -8.10
N ILE A 98 -8.80 6.25 -7.40
CA ILE A 98 -8.16 5.40 -6.39
C ILE A 98 -8.64 3.96 -6.60
N ASP A 99 -8.01 2.98 -5.96
CA ASP A 99 -8.30 1.54 -6.13
C ASP A 99 -9.78 1.17 -6.01
N ASN A 100 -10.55 1.94 -5.24
CA ASN A 100 -11.96 1.69 -4.97
C ASN A 100 -12.82 2.94 -5.22
N GLY A 101 -12.60 3.61 -6.35
CA GLY A 101 -13.43 4.74 -6.79
C GLY A 101 -12.61 5.98 -7.13
N PHE A 102 -13.06 7.12 -6.62
CA PHE A 102 -12.46 8.42 -6.89
C PHE A 102 -12.70 9.38 -5.73
N TYR A 103 -11.97 10.48 -5.72
CA TYR A 103 -12.31 11.63 -4.90
C TYR A 103 -12.18 12.93 -5.69
N TYR A 104 -12.67 14.03 -5.13
CA TYR A 104 -12.40 15.36 -5.65
C TYR A 104 -12.15 16.33 -4.49
N ASP A 105 -11.03 17.04 -4.55
CA ASP A 105 -10.68 18.13 -3.65
C ASP A 105 -11.29 19.43 -4.16
N ILE A 106 -12.13 20.04 -3.32
CA ILE A 106 -12.92 21.22 -3.69
C ILE A 106 -12.75 22.31 -2.65
N ASP A 107 -12.71 23.54 -3.15
CA ASP A 107 -12.69 24.76 -2.38
C ASP A 107 -14.05 25.44 -2.51
N LEU A 108 -14.83 25.36 -1.45
CA LEU A 108 -16.20 25.86 -1.44
C LEU A 108 -16.21 27.37 -1.20
N PRO A 109 -17.17 28.10 -1.81
CA PRO A 109 -17.35 29.52 -1.52
C PRO A 109 -17.56 29.79 -0.03
N GLU A 110 -17.16 30.98 0.42
CA GLU A 110 -17.24 31.36 1.83
C GLU A 110 -18.66 31.16 2.41
N GLY A 111 -18.74 30.55 3.59
CA GLY A 111 -20.02 30.24 4.25
C GLY A 111 -20.78 29.02 3.70
N LYS A 112 -20.26 28.34 2.68
CA LYS A 112 -20.81 27.06 2.18
C LYS A 112 -20.04 25.87 2.75
N SER A 113 -20.77 24.79 2.98
CA SER A 113 -20.20 23.49 3.34
C SER A 113 -20.96 22.39 2.61
N ILE A 114 -20.29 21.27 2.41
CA ILE A 114 -20.91 20.01 1.98
C ILE A 114 -20.85 19.07 3.17
N SER A 115 -21.96 18.41 3.43
CA SER A 115 -22.14 17.41 4.47
C SER A 115 -22.70 16.12 3.88
N ASP A 116 -22.69 15.03 4.64
CA ASP A 116 -23.26 13.75 4.18
C ASP A 116 -24.76 13.87 3.83
N ASN A 117 -25.47 14.85 4.41
CA ASN A 117 -26.87 15.14 4.09
C ASN A 117 -27.05 15.70 2.67
N ASP A 118 -25.99 16.24 2.07
CA ASP A 118 -25.99 16.76 0.72
C ASP A 118 -25.77 15.67 -0.32
N PHE A 119 -25.30 14.48 0.07
CA PHE A 119 -24.99 13.40 -0.86
C PHE A 119 -26.18 12.96 -1.72
N PRO A 120 -27.39 12.73 -1.18
CA PRO A 120 -28.52 12.29 -2.00
C PRO A 120 -28.90 13.27 -3.12
N LYS A 121 -28.77 14.59 -2.88
CA LYS A 121 -29.06 15.60 -3.93
C LYS A 121 -27.97 15.64 -5.00
N ILE A 122 -26.69 15.50 -4.60
CA ILE A 122 -25.55 15.48 -5.53
C ILE A 122 -25.60 14.20 -6.36
N GLU A 123 -25.78 13.03 -5.74
CA GLU A 123 -25.94 11.73 -6.43
C GLU A 123 -27.07 11.77 -7.47
N LYS A 124 -28.22 12.37 -7.12
CA LYS A 124 -29.35 12.54 -8.04
C LYS A 124 -28.97 13.40 -9.25
N LYS A 125 -28.24 14.50 -9.03
CA LYS A 125 -27.77 15.37 -10.13
C LYS A 125 -26.72 14.68 -11.00
N MET A 126 -25.79 13.93 -10.41
CA MET A 126 -24.82 13.11 -11.16
C MET A 126 -25.54 12.10 -12.07
N LEU A 127 -26.58 11.42 -11.58
CA LEU A 127 -27.38 10.49 -12.38
C LEU A 127 -28.19 11.20 -13.48
N GLU A 128 -28.65 12.42 -13.24
CA GLU A 128 -29.28 13.26 -14.27
C GLU A 128 -28.29 13.57 -15.40
N LEU A 129 -27.08 14.06 -15.06
CA LEU A 129 -26.00 14.35 -16.01
C LEU A 129 -25.54 13.10 -16.78
N ALA A 130 -25.46 11.96 -16.10
CA ALA A 130 -25.17 10.69 -16.74
C ALA A 130 -26.22 10.30 -17.80
N ARG A 131 -27.51 10.56 -17.54
CA ARG A 131 -28.60 10.24 -18.47
C ARG A 131 -28.66 11.16 -19.69
N GLN A 132 -28.02 12.33 -19.65
CA GLN A 132 -27.94 13.25 -20.79
C GLN A 132 -27.07 12.70 -21.92
N LYS A 133 -26.18 11.74 -21.64
CA LYS A 133 -25.25 11.14 -22.61
C LYS A 133 -24.30 12.15 -23.25
N ASN A 134 -23.87 13.15 -22.47
CA ASN A 134 -22.89 14.13 -22.92
C ASN A 134 -21.59 13.42 -23.29
N GLN A 135 -20.99 13.82 -24.42
CA GLN A 135 -19.70 13.30 -24.84
C GLN A 135 -18.59 13.97 -24.03
N PHE A 136 -17.51 13.24 -23.78
CA PHE A 136 -16.27 13.80 -23.27
C PHE A 136 -15.44 14.26 -24.46
N ILE A 137 -15.27 15.57 -24.60
CA ILE A 137 -14.56 16.17 -25.73
C ILE A 137 -13.20 16.65 -25.24
N ARG A 138 -12.14 15.98 -25.69
CA ARG A 138 -10.76 16.38 -25.43
C ARG A 138 -10.36 17.50 -26.40
N THR A 139 -9.89 18.62 -25.87
CA THR A 139 -9.30 19.70 -26.68
C THR A 139 -7.88 20.01 -26.20
N GLU A 140 -6.98 20.25 -27.15
CA GLU A 140 -5.62 20.71 -26.85
C GLU A 140 -5.65 22.24 -26.75
N LYS A 141 -4.97 22.78 -25.73
CA LYS A 141 -4.91 24.22 -25.47
C LYS A 141 -3.47 24.65 -25.31
N SER A 142 -3.14 25.82 -25.85
CA SER A 142 -1.86 26.46 -25.53
C SER A 142 -1.84 26.84 -24.05
N LYS A 143 -0.64 26.87 -23.45
CA LYS A 143 -0.46 27.31 -22.07
C LYS A 143 -1.04 28.70 -21.81
N THR A 144 -0.91 29.60 -22.77
CA THR A 144 -1.45 30.96 -22.72
C THR A 144 -2.98 30.98 -22.69
N ASP A 145 -3.64 30.19 -23.54
CA ASP A 145 -5.10 30.11 -23.59
C ASP A 145 -5.66 29.45 -22.33
N ALA A 146 -4.99 28.39 -21.86
CA ALA A 146 -5.37 27.68 -20.65
C ALA A 146 -5.27 28.56 -19.40
N LEU A 147 -4.17 29.31 -19.25
CA LEU A 147 -4.01 30.27 -18.15
C LEU A 147 -5.04 31.40 -18.23
N SER A 148 -5.36 31.89 -19.43
CA SER A 148 -6.36 32.95 -19.61
C SER A 148 -7.76 32.47 -19.21
N TYR A 149 -8.14 31.26 -19.62
CA TYR A 149 -9.43 30.65 -19.26
C TYR A 149 -9.61 30.51 -17.75
N PHE A 150 -8.63 29.94 -17.04
CA PHE A 150 -8.75 29.76 -15.59
C PHE A 150 -8.55 31.05 -14.77
N LYS A 151 -7.88 32.07 -15.33
CA LYS A 151 -7.89 33.42 -14.75
C LYS A 151 -9.26 34.07 -14.82
N GLU A 152 -9.98 33.92 -15.93
CA GLU A 152 -11.35 34.43 -16.07
C GLU A 152 -12.31 33.71 -15.11
N LYS A 153 -12.07 32.40 -14.87
CA LYS A 153 -12.82 31.57 -13.91
C LYS A 153 -12.43 31.81 -12.44
N ASP A 154 -11.40 32.62 -12.16
CA ASP A 154 -10.81 32.83 -10.83
C ASP A 154 -10.39 31.52 -10.13
N ASP A 155 -9.83 30.56 -10.86
CA ASP A 155 -9.39 29.26 -10.31
C ASP A 155 -7.87 29.23 -10.09
N GLU A 156 -7.44 29.60 -8.88
CA GLU A 156 -6.02 29.66 -8.50
C GLU A 156 -5.31 28.30 -8.55
N TYR A 157 -6.02 27.20 -8.26
CA TYR A 157 -5.45 25.86 -8.22
C TYR A 157 -5.07 25.40 -9.63
N LYS A 158 -5.97 25.61 -10.60
CA LYS A 158 -5.71 25.26 -12.00
C LYS A 158 -4.63 26.14 -12.63
N ILE A 159 -4.57 27.42 -12.27
CA ILE A 159 -3.50 28.33 -12.71
C ILE A 159 -2.13 27.83 -12.22
N GLU A 160 -2.02 27.41 -10.96
CA GLU A 160 -0.79 26.83 -10.41
C GLU A 160 -0.40 25.56 -11.17
N LEU A 161 -1.34 24.62 -11.35
CA LEU A 161 -1.09 23.38 -12.09
C LEU A 161 -0.61 23.65 -13.53
N ILE A 162 -1.27 24.55 -14.25
CA ILE A 162 -0.89 24.88 -15.64
C ILE A 162 0.49 25.54 -15.69
N SER A 163 0.85 26.33 -14.68
CA SER A 163 2.14 27.02 -14.63
C SER A 163 3.31 26.03 -14.59
N GLU A 164 3.11 24.84 -14.03
CA GLU A 164 4.10 23.76 -13.95
C GLU A 164 4.13 22.86 -15.20
N LEU A 165 3.10 22.91 -16.05
CA LEU A 165 3.01 22.08 -17.26
C LEU A 165 3.77 22.70 -18.43
N GLU A 166 4.38 21.86 -19.26
CA GLU A 166 5.00 22.29 -20.52
C GLU A 166 3.93 22.62 -21.57
N ASP A 167 4.21 23.63 -22.40
CA ASP A 167 3.31 24.00 -23.49
C ASP A 167 3.19 22.85 -24.50
N GLY A 168 1.99 22.67 -25.07
CA GLY A 168 1.66 21.53 -25.93
C GLY A 168 1.24 20.25 -25.20
N THR A 169 1.41 20.15 -23.88
CA THR A 169 0.94 18.99 -23.09
C THR A 169 -0.42 19.20 -22.42
N ILE A 170 -0.98 20.39 -22.55
CA ILE A 170 -2.16 20.85 -21.81
C ILE A 170 -3.43 20.51 -22.58
N THR A 171 -4.32 19.79 -21.92
CA THR A 171 -5.60 19.37 -22.49
C THR A 171 -6.76 19.68 -21.57
N PHE A 172 -7.87 20.08 -22.17
CA PHE A 172 -9.14 20.25 -21.49
C PHE A 172 -10.08 19.12 -21.88
N TYR A 173 -10.92 18.72 -20.93
CA TYR A 173 -12.06 17.86 -21.19
C TYR A 173 -13.34 18.62 -20.94
N GLU A 174 -14.20 18.64 -21.95
CA GLU A 174 -15.51 19.24 -21.89
C GLU A 174 -16.58 18.14 -21.81
N GLN A 175 -17.54 18.28 -20.89
CA GLN A 175 -18.73 17.46 -20.80
C GLN A 175 -19.92 18.33 -20.39
N GLY A 176 -21.00 18.34 -21.18
CA GLY A 176 -22.17 19.16 -20.85
C GLY A 176 -21.79 20.64 -20.75
N ASN A 177 -21.96 21.22 -19.55
CA ASN A 177 -21.59 22.61 -19.27
C ASN A 177 -20.28 22.74 -18.47
N PHE A 178 -19.55 21.65 -18.29
CA PHE A 178 -18.35 21.57 -17.48
C PHE A 178 -17.10 21.43 -18.35
N THR A 179 -16.05 22.15 -17.97
CA THR A 179 -14.72 22.10 -18.58
C THR A 179 -13.68 21.99 -17.49
N ASP A 180 -12.75 21.04 -17.63
CA ASP A 180 -11.69 20.80 -16.65
C ASP A 180 -10.32 20.60 -17.30
N LEU A 181 -9.27 20.95 -16.56
CA LEU A 181 -7.89 20.63 -16.89
C LEU A 181 -7.64 19.16 -16.54
N CYS A 182 -7.52 18.31 -17.55
CA CYS A 182 -7.34 16.88 -17.37
C CYS A 182 -6.62 16.26 -18.58
N ARG A 183 -5.82 15.22 -18.34
CA ARG A 183 -5.15 14.43 -19.40
C ARG A 183 -6.00 13.27 -19.92
N GLY A 184 -6.95 12.80 -19.11
CA GLY A 184 -7.75 11.60 -19.35
C GLY A 184 -7.03 10.33 -18.89
N PRO A 185 -7.47 9.14 -19.37
CA PRO A 185 -8.56 8.93 -20.31
C PRO A 185 -9.96 9.06 -19.68
N HIS A 186 -10.95 9.34 -20.51
CA HIS A 186 -12.37 9.42 -20.20
C HIS A 186 -13.22 8.43 -21.00
N LEU A 187 -14.43 8.17 -20.48
CA LEU A 187 -15.44 7.38 -21.14
C LEU A 187 -15.92 8.06 -22.43
N PRO A 188 -16.45 7.30 -23.42
CA PRO A 188 -17.00 7.90 -24.63
C PRO A 188 -18.14 8.90 -24.39
N ASN A 189 -18.94 8.68 -23.34
CA ASN A 189 -20.00 9.58 -22.89
C ASN A 189 -20.42 9.24 -21.45
N THR A 190 -21.18 10.13 -20.83
CA THR A 190 -21.59 10.03 -19.43
C THR A 190 -22.56 8.87 -19.13
N SER A 191 -23.20 8.25 -20.14
CA SER A 191 -24.31 7.30 -19.94
C SER A 191 -23.91 5.90 -19.49
N LEU A 192 -22.62 5.59 -19.55
CA LEU A 192 -22.08 4.34 -19.03
C LEU A 192 -22.09 4.32 -17.49
N VAL A 193 -22.10 5.48 -16.84
CA VAL A 193 -22.21 5.61 -15.38
C VAL A 193 -23.68 5.49 -14.98
N LYS A 194 -24.07 4.36 -14.37
CA LYS A 194 -25.50 4.08 -14.07
C LYS A 194 -25.82 3.98 -12.59
N ALA A 195 -24.83 3.63 -11.78
CA ALA A 195 -24.95 3.49 -10.35
C ALA A 195 -23.83 4.29 -9.70
N ILE A 196 -24.18 5.14 -8.73
CA ILE A 196 -23.27 6.11 -8.11
C ILE A 196 -23.55 6.12 -6.62
N LYS A 197 -22.50 6.22 -5.80
CA LYS A 197 -22.61 6.46 -4.37
C LYS A 197 -21.48 7.39 -3.91
N LEU A 198 -21.84 8.45 -3.21
CA LEU A 198 -20.89 9.25 -2.43
C LEU A 198 -20.69 8.58 -1.07
N LEU A 199 -19.44 8.44 -0.65
CA LEU A 199 -19.05 7.56 0.45
C LEU A 199 -18.78 8.34 1.74
N LYS A 200 -17.93 9.36 1.69
CA LYS A 200 -17.51 10.15 2.86
C LYS A 200 -16.91 11.48 2.45
N ILE A 201 -16.82 12.39 3.42
CA ILE A 201 -16.11 13.66 3.31
C ILE A 201 -14.87 13.60 4.20
N ALA A 202 -13.75 14.16 3.72
CA ALA A 202 -12.55 14.38 4.51
C ALA A 202 -12.03 15.81 4.30
N GLY A 203 -11.15 16.28 5.19
CA GLY A 203 -10.32 17.45 4.93
C GLY A 203 -9.05 17.03 4.20
N ALA A 204 -8.60 17.84 3.25
CA ALA A 204 -7.31 17.72 2.61
C ALA A 204 -6.60 19.08 2.64
N TYR A 205 -5.30 19.10 2.46
CA TYR A 205 -4.55 20.33 2.25
C TYR A 205 -4.06 20.39 0.82
N TRP A 206 -4.04 21.58 0.22
CA TRP A 206 -3.53 21.75 -1.13
C TRP A 206 -2.06 21.28 -1.21
N ARG A 207 -1.76 20.40 -2.17
CA ARG A 207 -0.47 19.68 -2.30
C ARG A 207 -0.03 18.85 -1.08
N GLY A 208 -0.93 18.59 -0.13
CA GLY A 208 -0.60 17.89 1.11
C GLY A 208 0.19 18.74 2.11
N ASP A 209 0.34 20.05 1.88
CA ASP A 209 1.06 20.96 2.78
C ASP A 209 0.10 21.58 3.80
N GLU A 210 0.24 21.22 5.08
CA GLU A 210 -0.59 21.68 6.19
C GLU A 210 -0.60 23.21 6.36
N ASN A 211 0.40 23.93 5.81
CA ASN A 211 0.46 25.39 5.83
C ASN A 211 -0.39 26.05 4.74
N ARG A 212 -0.90 25.27 3.78
CA ARG A 212 -1.72 25.76 2.67
C ARG A 212 -3.21 25.66 2.99
N LYS A 213 -4.03 26.16 2.07
CA LYS A 213 -5.48 26.20 2.25
C LYS A 213 -6.05 24.78 2.41
N GLN A 214 -6.93 24.63 3.40
CA GLN A 214 -7.66 23.39 3.62
C GLN A 214 -8.80 23.27 2.61
N LEU A 215 -8.87 22.13 1.94
CA LEU A 215 -9.87 21.75 0.96
C LEU A 215 -10.83 20.71 1.54
N THR A 216 -12.02 20.64 0.97
CA THR A 216 -12.98 19.57 1.26
C THR A 216 -12.76 18.45 0.24
N ARG A 217 -12.51 17.22 0.69
CA ARG A 217 -12.37 16.04 -0.17
C ARG A 217 -13.65 15.22 -0.14
N VAL A 218 -14.30 15.05 -1.29
CA VAL A 218 -15.51 14.21 -1.42
C VAL A 218 -15.14 12.90 -2.10
N TYR A 219 -15.38 11.76 -1.44
CA TYR A 219 -15.15 10.43 -1.99
C TYR A 219 -16.40 9.86 -2.64
N GLY A 220 -16.24 9.20 -3.79
CA GLY A 220 -17.32 8.55 -4.51
C GLY A 220 -16.88 7.24 -5.16
N ILE A 221 -17.87 6.41 -5.47
CA ILE A 221 -17.71 5.22 -6.31
C ILE A 221 -18.87 5.12 -7.29
N SER A 222 -18.61 4.51 -8.43
CA SER A 222 -19.61 4.31 -9.47
C SER A 222 -19.40 3.00 -10.22
N PHE A 223 -20.48 2.52 -10.82
CA PHE A 223 -20.51 1.26 -11.57
C PHE A 223 -21.41 1.36 -12.82
N PRO A 224 -21.15 0.52 -13.84
CA PRO A 224 -22.00 0.44 -15.03
C PRO A 224 -23.35 -0.25 -14.78
N LYS A 225 -23.54 -0.89 -13.61
CA LYS A 225 -24.76 -1.62 -13.23
C LYS A 225 -25.05 -1.45 -11.74
N GLN A 226 -26.33 -1.31 -11.39
CA GLN A 226 -26.79 -1.18 -10.00
C GLN A 226 -26.39 -2.37 -9.12
N LYS A 227 -26.47 -3.60 -9.67
CA LYS A 227 -26.09 -4.82 -8.95
C LYS A 227 -24.66 -4.77 -8.41
N LEU A 228 -23.70 -4.24 -9.19
CA LEU A 228 -22.30 -4.12 -8.77
C LEU A 228 -22.14 -3.14 -7.60
N LEU A 229 -22.92 -2.05 -7.60
CA LEU A 229 -22.93 -1.12 -6.49
C LEU A 229 -23.49 -1.78 -5.22
N GLU A 230 -24.57 -2.55 -5.32
CA GLU A 230 -25.15 -3.27 -4.19
C GLU A 230 -24.18 -4.32 -3.62
N GLU A 231 -23.50 -5.09 -4.49
CA GLU A 231 -22.45 -6.03 -4.11
C GLU A 231 -21.30 -5.31 -3.38
N TYR A 232 -20.85 -4.15 -3.91
CA TYR A 232 -19.80 -3.35 -3.27
C TYR A 232 -20.23 -2.77 -1.91
N LEU A 233 -21.45 -2.24 -1.80
CA LEU A 233 -21.95 -1.69 -0.53
C LEU A 233 -22.13 -2.78 0.53
N LEU A 234 -22.54 -3.99 0.13
CA LEU A 234 -22.62 -5.14 1.03
C LEU A 234 -21.22 -5.51 1.56
N LEU A 235 -20.21 -5.54 0.68
CA LEU A 235 -18.82 -5.78 1.08
C LEU A 235 -18.33 -4.72 2.06
N LEU A 236 -18.61 -3.44 1.82
CA LEU A 236 -18.25 -2.36 2.74
C LEU A 236 -18.92 -2.50 4.12
N GLU A 237 -20.19 -2.91 4.18
CA GLU A 237 -20.88 -3.14 5.46
C GLU A 237 -20.29 -4.34 6.21
N GLU A 238 -19.97 -5.43 5.52
CA GLU A 238 -19.26 -6.56 6.12
C GLU A 238 -17.85 -6.17 6.60
N ALA A 239 -17.14 -5.31 5.87
CA ALA A 239 -15.87 -4.72 6.31
C ALA A 239 -15.97 -3.99 7.64
N LYS A 240 -16.97 -3.10 7.74
CA LYS A 240 -17.16 -2.27 8.94
C LYS A 240 -17.45 -3.13 10.16
N LYS A 241 -18.08 -4.29 9.99
CA LYS A 241 -18.28 -5.28 11.05
C LYS A 241 -16.97 -5.94 11.46
N ARG A 242 -16.04 -6.11 10.52
CA ARG A 242 -14.74 -6.78 10.71
C ARG A 242 -13.62 -5.84 11.16
N ASP A 243 -13.83 -4.53 11.09
CA ASP A 243 -12.84 -3.51 11.47
C ASP A 243 -12.19 -3.80 12.82
N HIS A 244 -10.86 -3.99 12.81
CA HIS A 244 -10.10 -4.34 14.00
C HIS A 244 -10.20 -3.29 15.11
N ARG A 245 -10.52 -2.03 14.80
CA ARG A 245 -10.69 -0.96 15.80
C ARG A 245 -12.00 -1.13 16.56
N LYS A 246 -13.04 -1.59 15.88
CA LYS A 246 -14.34 -1.90 16.49
C LYS A 246 -14.23 -3.19 17.31
N ILE A 247 -13.79 -4.27 16.67
CA ILE A 247 -13.65 -5.57 17.32
C ILE A 247 -12.62 -5.53 18.45
N GLY A 248 -11.46 -4.92 18.23
CA GLY A 248 -10.41 -4.80 19.23
C GLY A 248 -10.85 -4.03 20.48
N LYS A 249 -11.78 -3.08 20.33
CA LYS A 249 -12.43 -2.42 21.47
C LYS A 249 -13.46 -3.32 22.14
N GLU A 250 -14.32 -3.99 21.38
CA GLU A 250 -15.35 -4.92 21.90
C GLU A 250 -14.74 -6.11 22.65
N LEU A 251 -13.59 -6.61 22.18
CA LEU A 251 -12.85 -7.72 22.78
C LEU A 251 -11.79 -7.27 23.79
N GLU A 252 -11.69 -5.96 24.08
CA GLU A 252 -10.71 -5.39 25.02
C GLU A 252 -9.26 -5.81 24.73
N LEU A 253 -8.86 -5.78 23.46
CA LEU A 253 -7.52 -6.16 23.02
C LEU A 253 -6.52 -5.00 23.11
N PHE A 254 -6.94 -3.80 22.73
CA PHE A 254 -6.09 -2.62 22.77
C PHE A 254 -6.92 -1.34 22.92
N THR A 255 -6.26 -0.25 23.28
CA THR A 255 -6.86 1.09 23.34
C THR A 255 -5.84 2.15 22.95
N PHE A 256 -6.33 3.37 22.70
CA PHE A 256 -5.51 4.54 22.44
C PHE A 256 -5.82 5.63 23.46
N SER A 257 -4.77 6.31 23.94
CA SER A 257 -4.92 7.43 24.87
C SER A 257 -4.37 8.70 24.25
N LYS A 258 -5.19 9.75 24.19
CA LYS A 258 -4.75 11.08 23.74
C LYS A 258 -3.58 11.63 24.56
N ARG A 259 -3.47 11.25 25.84
CA ARG A 259 -2.37 11.65 26.72
C ARG A 259 -1.08 10.88 26.45
N VAL A 260 -1.18 9.66 25.92
CA VAL A 260 -0.01 8.85 25.54
C VAL A 260 0.53 9.32 24.19
N GLY A 261 -0.37 9.55 23.22
CA GLY A 261 -0.01 10.06 21.90
C GLY A 261 -0.74 9.32 20.78
N GLN A 262 -0.84 9.96 19.61
CA GLN A 262 -1.44 9.33 18.43
C GLN A 262 -0.48 8.29 17.84
N GLY A 263 -1.03 7.16 17.38
CA GLY A 263 -0.23 6.08 16.79
C GLY A 263 0.59 5.29 17.81
N LEU A 264 0.28 5.40 19.10
CA LEU A 264 0.93 4.68 20.19
C LEU A 264 -0.12 3.77 20.88
N PRO A 265 -0.30 2.53 20.40
CA PRO A 265 -1.30 1.63 20.96
C PRO A 265 -0.95 1.17 22.37
N LEU A 266 -1.96 1.07 23.22
CA LEU A 266 -1.88 0.44 24.53
C LEU A 266 -2.51 -0.95 24.45
N TRP A 267 -1.68 -1.99 24.55
CA TRP A 267 -2.12 -3.37 24.60
C TRP A 267 -2.78 -3.67 25.95
N LEU A 268 -4.05 -4.08 25.92
CA LEU A 268 -4.81 -4.51 27.09
C LEU A 268 -4.51 -5.99 27.41
N PRO A 269 -4.85 -6.52 28.60
CA PRO A 269 -4.45 -7.88 29.00
C PRO A 269 -4.76 -8.96 27.97
N LYS A 270 -5.97 -8.98 27.38
CA LYS A 270 -6.35 -9.96 26.37
C LYS A 270 -5.53 -9.83 25.07
N GLY A 271 -5.27 -8.60 24.62
CA GLY A 271 -4.43 -8.36 23.45
C GLY A 271 -2.95 -8.67 23.70
N ALA A 272 -2.45 -8.39 24.90
CA ALA A 272 -1.09 -8.76 25.30
C ALA A 272 -0.88 -10.27 25.30
N MET A 273 -1.83 -11.05 25.84
CA MET A 273 -1.81 -12.52 25.78
C MET A 273 -1.84 -13.04 24.33
N LEU A 274 -2.70 -12.46 23.48
CA LEU A 274 -2.78 -12.80 22.06
C LEU A 274 -1.41 -12.58 21.38
N ARG A 275 -0.82 -11.40 21.61
CA ARG A 275 0.50 -11.03 21.09
C ARG A 275 1.58 -11.99 21.59
N GLU A 276 1.65 -12.24 22.88
CA GLU A 276 2.63 -13.15 23.49
C GLU A 276 2.57 -14.57 22.90
N ARG A 277 1.37 -15.09 22.65
CA ARG A 277 1.19 -16.42 22.02
C ARG A 277 1.72 -16.45 20.60
N LEU A 278 1.50 -15.40 19.81
CA LEU A 278 2.08 -15.26 18.48
C LEU A 278 3.61 -15.17 18.54
N GLU A 279 4.14 -14.36 19.45
CA GLU A 279 5.60 -14.23 19.65
C GLU A 279 6.21 -15.58 20.04
N ASN A 280 5.62 -16.30 20.99
CA ASN A 280 6.11 -17.59 21.48
C ASN A 280 6.04 -18.68 20.41
N PHE A 281 4.97 -18.68 19.60
CA PHE A 281 4.86 -19.56 18.44
C PHE A 281 6.02 -19.34 17.47
N LEU A 282 6.28 -18.09 17.07
CA LEU A 282 7.35 -17.80 16.14
C LEU A 282 8.75 -18.02 16.74
N LYS A 283 8.96 -17.68 18.03
CA LYS A 283 10.22 -17.97 18.75
C LYS A 283 10.53 -19.47 18.74
N LYS A 284 9.51 -20.33 18.87
CA LYS A 284 9.68 -21.79 18.76
C LYS A 284 10.14 -22.21 17.36
N VAL A 285 9.46 -21.72 16.32
CA VAL A 285 9.83 -22.00 14.91
C VAL A 285 11.24 -21.48 14.61
N GLN A 286 11.57 -20.28 15.07
CA GLN A 286 12.89 -19.66 14.97
C GLN A 286 13.98 -20.54 15.60
N LYS A 287 13.75 -21.03 16.82
CA LYS A 287 14.71 -21.90 17.51
C LYS A 287 14.96 -23.20 16.75
N GLU A 288 13.92 -23.80 16.19
CA GLU A 288 14.03 -25.02 15.37
C GLU A 288 14.85 -24.79 14.08
N HIS A 289 14.86 -23.55 13.56
CA HIS A 289 15.65 -23.14 12.39
C HIS A 289 17.00 -22.50 12.73
N GLY A 290 17.44 -22.60 14.00
CA GLY A 290 18.76 -22.12 14.42
C GLY A 290 18.90 -20.60 14.50
N TYR A 291 17.82 -19.87 14.75
CA TYR A 291 17.87 -18.46 15.10
C TYR A 291 18.27 -18.26 16.57
N GLU A 292 19.15 -17.29 16.79
CA GLU A 292 19.64 -16.87 18.10
C GLU A 292 18.92 -15.57 18.52
N PRO A 293 18.21 -15.58 19.66
CA PRO A 293 17.50 -14.38 20.12
C PRO A 293 18.49 -13.32 20.63
N VAL A 294 18.28 -12.07 20.21
CA VAL A 294 19.01 -10.90 20.70
C VAL A 294 18.03 -9.83 21.18
N ILE A 295 18.52 -8.87 21.97
CA ILE A 295 17.75 -7.71 22.44
C ILE A 295 18.64 -6.49 22.27
N THR A 296 18.13 -5.47 21.57
CA THR A 296 18.88 -4.25 21.28
C THR A 296 18.18 -3.01 21.85
N PRO A 297 18.92 -1.95 22.22
CA PRO A 297 18.34 -0.71 22.73
C PRO A 297 17.29 -0.07 21.81
N HIS A 298 16.44 0.79 22.37
CA HIS A 298 15.45 1.57 21.60
C HIS A 298 16.03 2.85 20.97
N ILE A 299 17.18 3.30 21.49
CA ILE A 299 17.89 4.48 21.01
C ILE A 299 19.31 4.10 20.61
N GLY A 300 19.86 4.80 19.63
CA GLY A 300 21.26 4.67 19.21
C GLY A 300 21.85 6.04 18.93
N GLN A 301 23.18 6.16 18.95
CA GLN A 301 23.83 7.41 18.52
C GLN A 301 23.46 7.70 17.06
N LYS A 302 23.31 8.98 16.71
CA LYS A 302 23.02 9.41 15.34
C LYS A 302 24.00 8.82 14.33
N GLU A 303 25.28 8.71 14.69
CA GLU A 303 26.34 8.15 13.84
C GLU A 303 26.05 6.72 13.37
N LEU A 304 25.39 5.90 14.18
CA LEU A 304 24.97 4.55 13.79
C LEU A 304 24.04 4.57 12.56
N TYR A 305 23.11 5.53 12.54
CA TYR A 305 22.13 5.66 11.46
C TYR A 305 22.68 6.41 10.25
N VAL A 306 23.69 7.28 10.45
CA VAL A 306 24.48 7.87 9.36
C VAL A 306 25.32 6.78 8.68
N THR A 307 26.03 5.97 9.47
CA THR A 307 26.84 4.85 8.99
C THR A 307 25.99 3.87 8.18
N SER A 308 24.82 3.46 8.70
CA SER A 308 23.91 2.56 7.97
C SER A 308 23.18 3.19 6.78
N GLY A 309 23.17 4.53 6.65
CA GLY A 309 22.44 5.27 5.62
C GLY A 309 20.97 5.54 5.94
N HIS A 310 20.46 5.00 7.05
CA HIS A 310 19.07 5.21 7.47
C HIS A 310 18.76 6.68 7.76
N TYR A 311 19.72 7.43 8.32
CA TYR A 311 19.50 8.85 8.63
C TYR A 311 19.21 9.69 7.37
N ALA A 312 19.88 9.39 6.25
CA ALA A 312 19.67 10.10 5.00
C ALA A 312 18.38 9.70 4.29
N LYS A 313 18.00 8.41 4.38
CA LYS A 313 16.84 7.86 3.64
C LYS A 313 15.52 7.98 4.41
N TYR A 314 15.53 7.81 5.73
CA TYR A 314 14.36 7.99 6.59
C TYR A 314 14.28 9.39 7.23
N GLY A 315 15.14 10.34 6.86
CA GLY A 315 15.37 11.58 7.63
C GLY A 315 14.10 12.27 8.14
N GLU A 316 13.15 12.59 7.26
CA GLU A 316 11.88 13.22 7.64
C GLU A 316 10.88 12.24 8.29
N ASP A 317 10.93 10.96 7.89
CA ASP A 317 10.11 9.87 8.42
C ASP A 317 10.62 9.30 9.75
N SER A 318 11.70 9.85 10.30
CA SER A 318 12.28 9.48 11.59
C SER A 318 11.88 10.48 12.65
N PHE A 319 11.79 10.02 13.89
CA PHE A 319 11.72 10.96 15.00
C PHE A 319 12.98 11.81 15.04
N GLN A 320 12.79 13.10 15.30
CA GLN A 320 13.88 14.05 15.35
C GLN A 320 14.93 13.64 16.40
N PRO A 321 16.23 13.93 16.14
CA PRO A 321 17.29 13.59 17.08
C PRO A 321 17.04 14.17 18.48
N ILE A 322 17.28 13.35 19.49
CA ILE A 322 17.26 13.71 20.89
C ILE A 322 18.63 14.32 21.22
N GLN A 323 18.65 15.63 21.46
CA GLN A 323 19.85 16.34 21.88
C GLN A 323 20.09 16.15 23.38
N THR A 324 21.34 15.93 23.75
CA THR A 324 21.76 15.90 25.15
C THR A 324 22.32 17.27 25.57
N PRO A 325 22.60 17.49 26.88
CA PRO A 325 23.31 18.68 27.33
C PRO A 325 24.73 18.83 26.79
N ASN A 326 25.32 17.76 26.22
CA ASN A 326 26.66 17.79 25.64
C ASN A 326 26.59 18.18 24.16
N GLU A 327 27.33 19.22 23.76
CA GLU A 327 27.41 19.63 22.36
C GLU A 327 27.94 18.49 21.47
N GLY A 328 27.20 18.18 20.40
CA GLY A 328 27.56 17.15 19.43
C GLY A 328 27.10 15.73 19.78
N GLU A 329 26.49 15.50 20.94
CA GLU A 329 25.95 14.19 21.32
C GLU A 329 24.43 14.14 21.05
N GLU A 330 24.07 13.41 19.99
CA GLU A 330 22.70 13.24 19.51
C GLU A 330 22.32 11.74 19.42
N PHE A 331 21.13 11.41 19.90
CA PHE A 331 20.55 10.07 19.82
C PHE A 331 19.33 10.06 18.89
N LEU A 332 19.04 8.94 18.25
CA LEU A 332 17.78 8.71 17.55
C LEU A 332 17.06 7.50 18.14
N LEU A 333 15.73 7.60 18.19
CA LEU A 333 14.86 6.42 18.31
C LEU A 333 15.07 5.55 17.07
N LYS A 334 15.29 4.24 17.25
CA LYS A 334 15.63 3.37 16.14
C LYS A 334 14.47 3.25 15.13
N PRO A 335 14.67 3.56 13.85
CA PRO A 335 13.65 3.32 12.82
C PRO A 335 13.67 1.88 12.30
N MET A 336 14.77 1.15 12.53
CA MET A 336 15.03 -0.23 12.13
C MET A 336 16.00 -0.92 13.12
N ASN A 337 15.96 -2.25 13.20
CA ASN A 337 16.87 -3.01 14.07
C ASN A 337 18.21 -3.37 13.41
N CYS A 338 18.27 -3.41 12.07
CA CYS A 338 19.45 -3.85 11.31
C CYS A 338 20.79 -3.23 11.76
N PRO A 339 20.91 -1.92 12.07
CA PRO A 339 22.20 -1.34 12.45
C PRO A 339 22.72 -1.93 13.76
N HIS A 340 21.83 -2.25 14.71
CA HIS A 340 22.23 -2.83 15.99
C HIS A 340 22.65 -4.30 15.83
N HIS A 341 22.01 -5.04 14.92
CA HIS A 341 22.37 -6.43 14.65
C HIS A 341 23.73 -6.52 13.95
N CYS A 342 24.08 -5.53 13.11
CA CYS A 342 25.43 -5.38 12.56
C CYS A 342 26.48 -5.20 13.67
N GLU A 343 26.22 -4.36 14.67
CA GLU A 343 27.12 -4.18 15.82
C GLU A 343 27.26 -5.45 16.67
N ILE A 344 26.16 -6.20 16.86
CA ILE A 344 26.23 -7.52 17.52
C ILE A 344 27.12 -8.48 16.73
N TYR A 345 26.95 -8.55 15.40
CA TYR A 345 27.82 -9.36 14.55
C TYR A 345 29.27 -8.93 14.69
N LYS A 346 29.56 -7.62 14.68
CA LYS A 346 30.93 -7.07 14.77
C LYS A 346 31.60 -7.29 16.13
N SER A 347 30.85 -7.63 17.17
CA SER A 347 31.36 -7.78 18.54
C SER A 347 32.44 -8.86 18.72
N LYS A 348 32.54 -9.82 17.81
CA LYS A 348 33.58 -10.86 17.80
C LYS A 348 33.98 -11.28 16.38
N PRO A 349 35.19 -11.83 16.18
CA PRO A 349 35.57 -12.44 14.91
C PRO A 349 34.74 -13.69 14.60
N HIS A 350 34.46 -13.94 13.31
CA HIS A 350 33.76 -15.13 12.82
C HIS A 350 34.57 -15.88 11.78
N SER A 351 34.49 -17.21 11.79
CA SER A 351 35.00 -18.09 10.73
C SER A 351 33.91 -18.37 9.70
N TYR A 352 34.29 -18.69 8.47
CA TYR A 352 33.38 -19.19 7.44
C TYR A 352 32.56 -20.41 7.91
N LYS A 353 33.08 -21.18 8.89
CA LYS A 353 32.41 -22.34 9.51
C LYS A 353 31.28 -21.97 10.46
N ASP A 354 31.29 -20.75 11.00
CA ASP A 354 30.25 -20.26 11.90
C ASP A 354 29.01 -19.79 11.11
N LEU A 355 29.17 -19.50 9.81
CA LEU A 355 28.10 -19.04 8.94
C LEU A 355 27.25 -20.22 8.40
N PRO A 356 25.91 -20.09 8.36
CA PRO A 356 25.15 -18.84 8.56
C PRO A 356 24.81 -18.55 10.04
N ILE A 357 24.94 -17.28 10.44
CA ILE A 357 24.52 -16.75 11.75
C ILE A 357 23.17 -16.06 11.59
N ARG A 358 22.24 -16.29 12.51
CA ARG A 358 20.86 -15.80 12.39
C ARG A 358 20.42 -15.11 13.68
N TYR A 359 20.46 -13.78 13.73
CA TYR A 359 19.94 -13.04 14.88
C TYR A 359 18.46 -12.73 14.70
N ALA A 360 17.65 -12.98 15.74
CA ALA A 360 16.22 -12.69 15.75
C ALA A 360 15.85 -11.81 16.95
N GLU A 361 14.99 -10.83 16.74
CA GLU A 361 14.52 -9.93 17.78
C GLU A 361 13.07 -9.54 17.51
N PHE A 362 12.23 -9.58 18.55
CA PHE A 362 10.97 -8.83 18.52
C PHE A 362 11.26 -7.36 18.80
N GLY A 363 11.86 -6.70 17.81
CA GLY A 363 12.49 -5.39 17.95
C GLY A 363 11.48 -4.27 17.79
N THR A 364 11.30 -3.46 18.85
CA THR A 364 10.44 -2.27 18.79
C THR A 364 11.16 -1.13 18.09
N VAL A 365 10.56 -0.62 17.02
CA VAL A 365 11.07 0.50 16.24
C VAL A 365 10.07 1.65 16.21
N TYR A 366 10.54 2.82 15.77
CA TYR A 366 9.76 4.06 15.77
C TYR A 366 9.87 4.79 14.43
N ARG A 367 8.73 5.18 13.87
CA ARG A 367 8.65 5.99 12.65
C ARG A 367 7.74 7.18 12.85
N TYR A 368 8.13 8.31 12.27
CA TYR A 368 7.38 9.55 12.30
C TYR A 368 6.32 9.55 11.19
N GLU A 369 5.34 8.66 11.31
CA GLU A 369 4.19 8.62 10.41
C GLU A 369 3.34 9.89 10.61
N GLN A 370 2.88 10.50 9.51
CA GLN A 370 2.07 11.72 9.58
C GLN A 370 0.76 11.44 10.31
N SER A 371 0.27 12.40 11.09
CA SER A 371 -0.89 12.20 11.97
C SER A 371 -2.16 11.78 11.20
N GLY A 372 -2.31 12.25 9.96
CA GLY A 372 -3.42 11.89 9.06
C GLY A 372 -3.35 10.47 8.50
N GLU A 373 -2.18 9.84 8.53
CA GLU A 373 -1.96 8.49 8.00
C GLU A 373 -2.18 7.39 9.05
N LEU A 374 -2.18 7.76 10.33
CA LEU A 374 -2.33 6.83 11.44
C LEU A 374 -3.71 6.14 11.40
N HIS A 375 -3.71 4.81 11.49
CA HIS A 375 -4.93 4.03 11.40
C HIS A 375 -4.88 2.80 12.30
N GLY A 376 -5.58 2.86 13.43
CA GLY A 376 -5.71 1.74 14.36
C GLY A 376 -4.35 1.09 14.66
N LEU A 377 -4.25 -0.23 14.51
CA LEU A 377 -2.98 -0.95 14.60
C LEU A 377 -2.29 -1.16 13.24
N THR A 378 -2.94 -0.86 12.12
CA THR A 378 -2.38 -1.10 10.78
C THR A 378 -1.27 -0.13 10.40
N ARG A 379 -1.33 1.11 10.93
CA ARG A 379 -0.32 2.15 10.74
C ARG A 379 -0.15 2.97 12.03
N VAL A 380 1.01 2.81 12.66
CA VAL A 380 1.35 3.30 14.01
C VAL A 380 2.77 3.86 14.02
N ARG A 381 3.10 4.70 15.01
CA ARG A 381 4.43 5.30 15.17
C ARG A 381 5.41 4.44 15.95
N SER A 382 4.89 3.55 16.80
CA SER A 382 5.68 2.58 17.55
C SER A 382 5.11 1.21 17.29
N PHE A 383 5.96 0.31 16.82
CA PHE A 383 5.58 -1.05 16.48
C PHE A 383 6.73 -2.01 16.71
N THR A 384 6.40 -3.27 16.95
CA THR A 384 7.37 -4.34 17.16
C THR A 384 7.39 -5.25 15.95
N GLN A 385 8.56 -5.41 15.35
CA GLN A 385 8.74 -6.33 14.23
C GLN A 385 9.30 -7.66 14.71
N ASP A 386 8.90 -8.76 14.08
CA ASP A 386 9.51 -10.08 14.26
C ASP A 386 10.80 -10.24 13.44
N ASP A 387 11.63 -9.22 13.56
CA ASP A 387 12.76 -8.92 12.72
C ASP A 387 13.89 -9.94 12.93
N ALA A 388 14.59 -10.26 11.85
CA ALA A 388 15.77 -11.09 11.93
C ALA A 388 16.74 -10.78 10.79
N HIS A 389 18.02 -10.90 11.11
CA HIS A 389 19.14 -10.66 10.21
C HIS A 389 19.99 -11.92 10.12
N ILE A 390 20.06 -12.49 8.93
CA ILE A 390 20.88 -13.67 8.63
C ILE A 390 22.15 -13.19 7.96
N PHE A 391 23.30 -13.45 8.58
CA PHE A 391 24.61 -13.23 7.98
C PHE A 391 25.08 -14.56 7.40
N CYS A 392 25.25 -14.60 6.08
CA CYS A 392 25.62 -15.82 5.36
C CYS A 392 26.69 -15.53 4.32
N ARG A 393 27.34 -16.59 3.83
CA ARG A 393 28.24 -16.44 2.68
C ARG A 393 27.44 -16.30 1.38
N PRO A 394 28.01 -15.68 0.33
CA PRO A 394 27.34 -15.60 -0.97
C PRO A 394 26.86 -16.95 -1.51
N ASP A 395 27.62 -18.04 -1.28
CA ASP A 395 27.23 -19.40 -1.71
C ASP A 395 26.04 -20.00 -0.93
N GLN A 396 25.75 -19.47 0.26
CA GLN A 396 24.66 -19.92 1.13
C GLN A 396 23.36 -19.12 0.93
N LEU A 397 23.44 -17.95 0.28
CA LEU A 397 22.34 -16.99 0.17
C LEU A 397 21.03 -17.63 -0.32
N LYS A 398 21.09 -18.36 -1.43
CA LYS A 398 19.89 -18.98 -2.03
C LYS A 398 19.23 -19.98 -1.09
N GLU A 399 20.02 -20.85 -0.46
CA GLU A 399 19.51 -21.86 0.48
C GLU A 399 18.83 -21.20 1.68
N GLU A 400 19.45 -20.16 2.25
CA GLU A 400 18.87 -19.42 3.38
C GLU A 400 17.60 -18.66 2.97
N PHE A 401 17.57 -18.06 1.78
CA PHE A 401 16.38 -17.39 1.26
C PHE A 401 15.20 -18.36 1.10
N LEU A 402 15.44 -19.56 0.55
CA LEU A 402 14.44 -20.62 0.40
C LEU A 402 13.89 -21.10 1.76
N LYS A 403 14.74 -21.22 2.78
CA LYS A 403 14.32 -21.58 4.15
C LYS A 403 13.43 -20.50 4.77
N VAL A 404 13.72 -19.22 4.53
CA VAL A 404 12.88 -18.13 5.03
C VAL A 404 11.50 -18.15 4.36
N ILE A 405 11.42 -18.41 3.05
CA ILE A 405 10.14 -18.62 2.36
C ILE A 405 9.33 -19.73 3.03
N ASP A 406 9.96 -20.86 3.36
CA ASP A 406 9.27 -21.98 4.02
C ASP A 406 8.69 -21.59 5.39
N ILE A 407 9.39 -20.77 6.17
CA ILE A 407 8.89 -20.24 7.45
C ILE A 407 7.65 -19.37 7.21
N VAL A 408 7.68 -18.46 6.23
CA VAL A 408 6.53 -17.59 5.91
C VAL A 408 5.32 -18.42 5.49
N LEU A 409 5.51 -19.38 4.58
CA LEU A 409 4.44 -20.26 4.11
C LEU A 409 3.86 -21.14 5.24
N TYR A 410 4.71 -21.63 6.14
CA TYR A 410 4.27 -22.37 7.32
C TYR A 410 3.37 -21.54 8.24
N ILE A 411 3.73 -20.27 8.45
CA ILE A 411 2.93 -19.33 9.26
C ILE A 411 1.58 -19.07 8.59
N PHE A 412 1.57 -18.77 7.29
CA PHE A 412 0.34 -18.49 6.55
C PHE A 412 -0.61 -19.69 6.58
N LYS A 413 -0.06 -20.90 6.39
CA LYS A 413 -0.83 -22.15 6.54
C LYS A 413 -1.38 -22.35 7.95
N THR A 414 -0.61 -22.04 8.98
CA THR A 414 -1.03 -22.23 10.39
C THR A 414 -2.18 -21.28 10.78
N LEU A 415 -2.25 -20.12 10.14
CA LEU A 415 -3.23 -19.07 10.41
C LEU A 415 -4.34 -18.96 9.37
N ASP A 416 -4.40 -19.92 8.43
CA ASP A 416 -5.43 -20.04 7.41
C ASP A 416 -5.46 -18.86 6.41
N PHE A 417 -4.29 -18.26 6.14
CA PHE A 417 -4.13 -17.25 5.09
C PHE A 417 -3.98 -17.93 3.72
N GLU A 418 -5.11 -18.34 3.12
CA GLU A 418 -5.13 -19.01 1.81
C GLU A 418 -4.90 -18.07 0.62
N ASN A 419 -5.35 -16.81 0.73
CA ASN A 419 -5.35 -15.84 -0.37
C ASN A 419 -4.25 -14.79 -0.19
N PHE A 420 -3.05 -15.10 -0.66
CA PHE A 420 -1.94 -14.16 -0.72
C PHE A 420 -1.35 -14.08 -2.13
N GLU A 421 -0.85 -12.89 -2.47
CA GLU A 421 -0.06 -12.61 -3.66
C GLU A 421 1.41 -12.49 -3.24
N THR A 422 2.31 -12.76 -4.17
CA THR A 422 3.74 -12.51 -3.97
C THR A 422 4.24 -11.51 -4.99
N GLN A 423 5.05 -10.58 -4.52
CA GLN A 423 5.61 -9.50 -5.33
C GLN A 423 7.13 -9.49 -5.19
N ILE A 424 7.83 -9.46 -6.32
CA ILE A 424 9.27 -9.24 -6.37
C ILE A 424 9.47 -7.75 -6.66
N SER A 425 9.96 -7.02 -5.66
CA SER A 425 10.24 -5.60 -5.81
C SER A 425 11.71 -5.40 -6.18
N LEU A 426 11.93 -4.86 -7.38
CA LEU A 426 13.24 -4.58 -7.97
C LEU A 426 13.51 -3.08 -7.99
N ARG A 427 14.77 -2.69 -8.23
CA ARG A 427 15.10 -1.26 -8.34
C ARG A 427 14.45 -0.63 -9.57
N ASP A 428 14.24 0.67 -9.52
CA ASP A 428 13.81 1.45 -10.69
C ASP A 428 14.81 1.24 -11.85
N GLN A 429 14.31 1.13 -13.08
CA GLN A 429 15.16 0.87 -14.24
C GLN A 429 15.94 2.11 -14.67
N ASP A 430 15.38 3.31 -14.46
CA ASP A 430 15.86 4.57 -15.00
C ASP A 430 16.45 5.49 -13.92
N ASP A 431 15.86 5.56 -12.72
CA ASP A 431 16.32 6.40 -11.61
C ASP A 431 16.94 5.59 -10.45
N HIS A 432 18.27 5.52 -10.43
CA HIS A 432 18.98 4.78 -9.38
C HIS A 432 19.34 5.62 -8.14
N SER A 433 19.00 6.91 -8.12
CA SER A 433 19.42 7.86 -7.05
C SER A 433 18.91 7.48 -5.66
N LYS A 434 17.80 6.73 -5.60
CA LYS A 434 17.17 6.27 -4.36
C LYS A 434 17.85 5.05 -3.77
N TYR A 435 18.64 4.31 -4.53
CA TYR A 435 19.29 3.07 -4.10
C TYR A 435 20.75 3.30 -3.70
N ILE A 436 21.27 2.47 -2.80
CA ILE A 436 22.68 2.46 -2.41
C ILE A 436 23.35 1.18 -2.89
N GLY A 437 24.65 1.24 -3.13
CA GLY A 437 25.45 0.08 -3.56
C GLY A 437 25.94 0.14 -5.00
N SER A 438 26.72 -0.87 -5.38
CA SER A 438 27.20 -1.07 -6.74
C SER A 438 26.17 -1.83 -7.58
N ASP A 439 26.20 -1.60 -8.91
CA ASP A 439 25.34 -2.32 -9.85
C ASP A 439 25.55 -3.83 -9.80
N ASP A 440 26.80 -4.28 -9.67
CA ASP A 440 27.14 -5.70 -9.48
C ASP A 440 26.45 -6.34 -8.27
N ASN A 441 26.32 -5.61 -7.16
CA ASN A 441 25.66 -6.12 -5.95
C ASN A 441 24.14 -6.22 -6.16
N TRP A 442 23.56 -5.24 -6.86
CA TRP A 442 22.15 -5.27 -7.24
C TRP A 442 21.84 -6.43 -8.18
N GLU A 443 22.61 -6.60 -9.26
CA GLU A 443 22.40 -7.69 -10.21
C GLU A 443 22.45 -9.07 -9.54
N LYS A 444 23.38 -9.27 -8.59
CA LYS A 444 23.47 -10.50 -7.80
C LYS A 444 22.25 -10.71 -6.91
N ALA A 445 21.82 -9.66 -6.20
CA ALA A 445 20.67 -9.74 -5.30
C ALA A 445 19.37 -10.01 -6.06
N GLU A 446 19.14 -9.30 -7.17
CA GLU A 446 17.94 -9.44 -8.00
C GLU A 446 17.87 -10.83 -8.65
N SER A 447 19.00 -11.30 -9.19
CA SER A 447 19.09 -12.65 -9.76
C SER A 447 18.81 -13.73 -8.72
N ALA A 448 19.36 -13.59 -7.50
CA ALA A 448 19.14 -14.55 -6.42
C ALA A 448 17.66 -14.68 -6.03
N ILE A 449 16.92 -13.56 -5.94
CA ILE A 449 15.49 -13.57 -5.63
C ILE A 449 14.68 -14.21 -6.77
N LEU A 450 14.96 -13.82 -8.02
CA LEU A 450 14.27 -14.37 -9.21
C LEU A 450 14.46 -15.88 -9.33
N GLU A 451 15.68 -16.36 -9.12
CA GLU A 451 16.00 -17.79 -9.12
C GLU A 451 15.30 -18.53 -7.98
N ALA A 452 15.30 -17.97 -6.76
CA ALA A 452 14.68 -18.61 -5.60
C ALA A 452 13.15 -18.74 -5.76
N VAL A 453 12.47 -17.70 -6.24
CA VAL A 453 11.03 -17.73 -6.52
C VAL A 453 10.70 -18.75 -7.61
N LYS A 454 11.50 -18.79 -8.68
CA LYS A 454 11.35 -19.76 -9.76
C LYS A 454 11.55 -21.20 -9.28
N GLU A 455 12.54 -21.44 -8.42
CA GLU A 455 12.83 -22.76 -7.84
C GLU A 455 11.70 -23.24 -6.93
N LYS A 456 11.05 -22.34 -6.18
CA LYS A 456 9.85 -22.67 -5.38
C LYS A 456 8.57 -22.84 -6.22
N GLY A 457 8.59 -22.50 -7.50
CA GLY A 457 7.40 -22.57 -8.36
C GLY A 457 6.29 -21.59 -7.94
N MET A 458 6.68 -20.45 -7.35
CA MET A 458 5.74 -19.44 -6.90
C MET A 458 5.38 -18.48 -8.04
N ASN A 459 4.11 -18.09 -8.13
CA ASN A 459 3.66 -17.05 -9.05
C ASN A 459 3.87 -15.69 -8.39
N ALA A 460 4.92 -14.96 -8.78
CA ALA A 460 5.19 -13.62 -8.28
C ALA A 460 5.14 -12.57 -9.39
N GLU A 461 4.52 -11.44 -9.08
CA GLU A 461 4.49 -10.25 -9.93
C GLU A 461 5.77 -9.43 -9.71
N ILE A 462 6.38 -8.93 -10.79
CA ILE A 462 7.59 -8.11 -10.71
C ILE A 462 7.17 -6.65 -10.72
N GLU A 463 7.59 -5.90 -9.71
CA GLU A 463 7.33 -4.46 -9.59
C GLU A 463 8.66 -3.71 -9.50
N TYR A 464 8.89 -2.80 -10.44
CA TYR A 464 10.09 -1.96 -10.47
C TYR A 464 9.85 -0.68 -9.66
N GLY A 465 10.90 -0.18 -9.01
CA GLY A 465 10.83 1.03 -8.18
C GLY A 465 10.48 0.77 -6.71
N GLU A 466 9.92 -0.40 -6.41
CA GLU A 466 9.41 -0.76 -5.08
C GLU A 466 10.44 -1.44 -4.16
N ALA A 467 11.68 -1.65 -4.60
CA ALA A 467 12.74 -2.24 -3.78
C ALA A 467 13.09 -1.39 -2.54
N ALA A 468 13.68 -2.01 -1.51
CA ALA A 468 14.27 -1.25 -0.40
C ALA A 468 15.51 -0.50 -0.90
N PHE A 469 15.88 0.61 -0.25
CA PHE A 469 17.02 1.40 -0.72
C PHE A 469 18.35 0.62 -0.72
N TYR A 470 18.46 -0.44 0.08
CA TYR A 470 19.66 -1.28 0.22
C TYR A 470 19.57 -2.63 -0.50
N GLY A 471 18.45 -2.97 -1.16
CA GLY A 471 18.35 -4.23 -1.89
C GLY A 471 16.93 -4.60 -2.35
N PRO A 472 16.81 -5.60 -3.24
CA PRO A 472 15.53 -6.11 -3.70
C PRO A 472 14.85 -6.94 -2.61
N LYS A 473 13.52 -7.08 -2.72
CA LYS A 473 12.71 -7.80 -1.74
C LYS A 473 11.63 -8.67 -2.36
N LEU A 474 11.32 -9.76 -1.67
CA LEU A 474 10.15 -10.60 -1.91
C LEU A 474 9.11 -10.29 -0.83
N ASP A 475 7.98 -9.73 -1.26
CA ASP A 475 6.88 -9.33 -0.40
C ASP A 475 5.70 -10.29 -0.51
N PHE A 476 5.08 -10.59 0.63
CA PHE A 476 3.89 -11.42 0.75
C PHE A 476 2.69 -10.55 1.11
N ILE A 477 1.77 -10.42 0.16
CA ILE A 477 0.65 -9.50 0.21
C ILE A 477 -0.63 -10.28 0.48
N VAL A 478 -1.22 -10.08 1.64
CA VAL A 478 -2.50 -10.70 2.03
C VAL A 478 -3.64 -9.74 1.73
N LYS A 479 -4.72 -10.25 1.13
CA LYS A 479 -5.96 -9.49 0.95
C LYS A 479 -6.86 -9.66 2.17
N ASP A 480 -7.30 -8.56 2.75
CA ASP A 480 -8.30 -8.62 3.83
C ASP A 480 -9.73 -8.86 3.32
N ALA A 481 -10.70 -8.86 4.22
CA ALA A 481 -12.11 -9.15 3.93
C ALA A 481 -12.79 -8.16 2.95
N ILE A 482 -12.17 -7.01 2.65
CA ILE A 482 -12.62 -6.07 1.60
C ILE A 482 -11.64 -5.92 0.45
N GLY A 483 -10.67 -6.82 0.35
CA GLY A 483 -9.71 -6.84 -0.75
C GLY A 483 -8.62 -5.77 -0.63
N ARG A 484 -8.45 -5.12 0.53
CA ARG A 484 -7.26 -4.27 0.74
C ARG A 484 -6.04 -5.17 0.83
N LYS A 485 -4.98 -4.77 0.14
CA LYS A 485 -3.70 -5.46 0.10
C LYS A 485 -2.86 -5.03 1.30
N TRP A 486 -2.43 -6.00 2.11
CA TRP A 486 -1.55 -5.79 3.26
C TRP A 486 -0.25 -6.58 3.06
N GLN A 487 0.86 -5.87 2.95
CA GLN A 487 2.18 -6.49 3.05
C GLN A 487 2.39 -6.96 4.50
N LEU A 488 2.53 -8.28 4.68
CA LEU A 488 2.82 -8.91 5.97
C LEU A 488 4.27 -9.42 6.00
N GLY A 489 4.56 -10.44 5.20
CA GLY A 489 5.88 -11.06 5.11
C GLY A 489 6.78 -10.29 4.15
N THR A 490 8.06 -10.12 4.52
CA THR A 490 9.08 -9.57 3.62
C THR A 490 10.41 -10.30 3.81
N ILE A 491 11.14 -10.52 2.71
CA ILE A 491 12.49 -11.08 2.68
C ILE A 491 13.32 -10.21 1.75
N GLN A 492 14.45 -9.68 2.24
CA GLN A 492 15.25 -8.69 1.50
C GLN A 492 16.72 -9.10 1.53
N VAL A 493 17.40 -8.94 0.39
CA VAL A 493 18.82 -9.30 0.24
C VAL A 493 19.67 -8.03 0.25
N ASP A 494 20.59 -7.93 1.19
CA ASP A 494 21.39 -6.74 1.43
C ASP A 494 22.89 -7.05 1.39
N TYR A 495 23.56 -6.49 0.38
CA TYR A 495 25.01 -6.47 0.23
C TYR A 495 25.65 -5.18 0.77
N ASN A 496 24.84 -4.15 1.02
CA ASN A 496 25.25 -2.80 1.34
C ASN A 496 25.58 -2.59 2.80
N LEU A 497 24.69 -2.96 3.73
CA LEU A 497 24.98 -2.76 5.15
C LEU A 497 26.24 -3.53 5.61
N PRO A 498 26.49 -4.78 5.17
CA PRO A 498 27.74 -5.46 5.49
C PRO A 498 28.99 -4.69 5.05
N GLU A 499 28.95 -4.01 3.89
CA GLU A 499 30.03 -3.15 3.43
C GLU A 499 30.17 -1.89 4.30
N ARG A 500 29.07 -1.19 4.56
CA ARG A 500 29.06 0.08 5.33
C ARG A 500 29.50 -0.09 6.79
N PHE A 501 29.21 -1.23 7.40
CA PHE A 501 29.66 -1.58 8.75
C PHE A 501 31.02 -2.29 8.78
N GLU A 502 31.62 -2.54 7.62
CA GLU A 502 32.87 -3.30 7.48
C GLU A 502 32.79 -4.67 8.16
N LEU A 503 31.68 -5.39 7.97
CA LEU A 503 31.47 -6.71 8.57
C LEU A 503 32.39 -7.74 7.89
N GLU A 504 32.96 -8.66 8.66
CA GLU A 504 33.95 -9.63 8.15
C GLU A 504 33.72 -11.04 8.69
N TYR A 505 34.14 -12.03 7.91
CA TYR A 505 34.45 -13.36 8.38
C TYR A 505 35.77 -13.84 7.75
N VAL A 506 36.44 -14.80 8.41
CA VAL A 506 37.66 -15.44 7.89
C VAL A 506 37.29 -16.63 7.01
N GLY A 507 37.63 -16.55 5.72
CA GLY A 507 37.38 -17.57 4.70
C GLY A 507 38.22 -18.84 4.90
N SER A 508 37.92 -19.87 4.11
CA SER A 508 38.75 -21.10 4.06
C SER A 508 40.14 -20.87 3.44
N ASP A 509 40.35 -19.70 2.85
CA ASP A 509 41.60 -19.20 2.28
C ASP A 509 42.38 -18.30 3.26
N ASP A 510 41.96 -18.24 4.54
CA ASP A 510 42.50 -17.38 5.59
C ASP A 510 42.43 -15.88 5.29
N LYS A 511 41.62 -15.46 4.31
CA LYS A 511 41.36 -14.05 4.00
C LYS A 511 40.08 -13.56 4.65
N LYS A 512 39.98 -12.24 4.82
CA LYS A 512 38.76 -11.57 5.27
C LYS A 512 37.81 -11.38 4.09
N HIS A 513 36.56 -11.81 4.27
CA HIS A 513 35.48 -11.69 3.30
C HIS A 513 34.28 -10.99 3.92
N ARG A 514 33.46 -10.32 3.09
CA ARG A 514 32.20 -9.70 3.52
C ARG A 514 31.07 -10.74 3.52
N PRO A 515 30.27 -10.86 4.59
CA PRO A 515 29.03 -11.64 4.54
C PRO A 515 27.96 -10.92 3.72
N VAL A 516 26.95 -11.67 3.28
CA VAL A 516 25.68 -11.13 2.76
C VAL A 516 24.65 -11.17 3.88
N MET A 517 23.82 -10.14 3.97
CA MET A 517 22.76 -10.07 4.97
C MET A 517 21.39 -10.33 4.33
N ILE A 518 20.56 -11.15 4.96
CA ILE A 518 19.14 -11.31 4.63
C ILE A 518 18.32 -10.68 5.75
N HIS A 519 17.48 -9.71 5.42
CA HIS A 519 16.46 -9.17 6.31
C HIS A 519 15.19 -9.96 6.14
N ARG A 520 14.53 -10.31 7.25
CA ARG A 520 13.23 -10.95 7.16
C ARG A 520 12.32 -10.58 8.32
N ALA A 521 11.03 -10.49 8.02
CA ALA A 521 9.96 -10.33 9.00
C ALA A 521 8.72 -11.10 8.51
N PRO A 522 8.51 -12.35 8.96
CA PRO A 522 7.38 -13.18 8.53
C PRO A 522 6.00 -12.63 8.88
N PHE A 523 5.82 -12.08 10.08
CA PHE A 523 4.60 -11.36 10.46
C PHE A 523 4.63 -9.90 10.00
N GLY A 524 5.83 -9.30 9.91
CA GLY A 524 6.00 -7.88 9.69
C GLY A 524 6.02 -7.15 11.03
N SER A 525 5.02 -6.30 11.30
CA SER A 525 4.82 -5.75 12.64
C SER A 525 3.71 -6.47 13.37
N MET A 526 3.88 -6.71 14.68
CA MET A 526 2.87 -7.34 15.53
C MET A 526 1.56 -6.56 15.50
N GLU A 527 1.62 -5.24 15.52
CA GLU A 527 0.46 -4.35 15.45
C GLU A 527 -0.32 -4.57 14.15
N ARG A 528 0.34 -4.47 12.98
CA ARG A 528 -0.33 -4.68 11.69
C ARG A 528 -0.83 -6.11 11.54
N PHE A 529 -0.03 -7.08 11.95
CA PHE A 529 -0.37 -8.49 11.84
C PHE A 529 -1.64 -8.82 12.65
N VAL A 530 -1.71 -8.35 13.90
CA VAL A 530 -2.89 -8.56 14.75
C VAL A 530 -4.11 -7.83 14.20
N ALA A 531 -3.96 -6.62 13.61
CA ALA A 531 -5.08 -5.98 12.92
C ALA A 531 -5.63 -6.86 11.80
N VAL A 532 -4.77 -7.32 10.90
CA VAL A 532 -5.18 -8.18 9.78
C VAL A 532 -5.78 -9.50 10.28
N LEU A 533 -5.21 -10.09 11.33
CA LEU A 533 -5.74 -11.31 11.95
C LEU A 533 -7.15 -11.10 12.54
N ILE A 534 -7.39 -9.96 13.22
CA ILE A 534 -8.72 -9.62 13.74
C ILE A 534 -9.74 -9.50 12.60
N GLU A 535 -9.38 -8.80 11.51
CA GLU A 535 -10.27 -8.59 10.36
C GLU A 535 -10.55 -9.88 9.60
N HIS A 536 -9.51 -10.72 9.43
CA HIS A 536 -9.59 -12.02 8.78
C HIS A 536 -10.53 -12.97 9.54
N THR A 537 -10.36 -13.06 10.87
CA THR A 537 -11.14 -13.97 11.73
C THR A 537 -12.46 -13.38 12.22
N ALA A 538 -12.74 -12.10 11.94
CA ALA A 538 -13.83 -11.34 12.54
C ALA A 538 -13.84 -11.45 14.09
N GLY A 539 -12.64 -11.43 14.70
CA GLY A 539 -12.45 -11.59 16.15
C GLY A 539 -12.60 -13.01 16.69
N LYS A 540 -12.89 -14.00 15.84
CA LYS A 540 -13.04 -15.42 16.21
C LYS A 540 -11.71 -16.16 16.02
N PHE A 541 -10.77 -15.89 16.90
CA PHE A 541 -9.43 -16.48 16.81
C PHE A 541 -9.45 -18.01 16.95
N PRO A 542 -8.48 -18.72 16.33
CA PRO A 542 -8.21 -20.12 16.65
C PRO A 542 -7.98 -20.32 18.15
N LEU A 543 -8.36 -21.49 18.68
CA LEU A 543 -8.34 -21.79 20.12
C LEU A 543 -6.98 -21.50 20.79
N TRP A 544 -5.87 -21.77 20.10
CA TRP A 544 -4.54 -21.54 20.64
C TRP A 544 -4.19 -20.05 20.80
N LEU A 545 -4.87 -19.16 20.07
CA LEU A 545 -4.70 -17.71 20.14
C LEU A 545 -5.75 -17.02 21.02
N THR A 546 -6.91 -17.63 21.24
CA THR A 546 -8.01 -17.05 22.03
C THR A 546 -7.57 -16.78 23.48
N PRO A 547 -7.57 -15.53 23.97
CA PRO A 547 -7.12 -15.22 25.33
C PRO A 547 -7.92 -15.93 26.42
N GLU A 548 -9.25 -16.00 26.26
CA GLU A 548 -10.16 -16.76 27.11
C GLU A 548 -10.60 -18.04 26.38
N GLN A 549 -9.89 -19.15 26.60
CA GLN A 549 -10.08 -20.39 25.83
C GLN A 549 -11.32 -21.18 26.26
N ALA A 550 -11.72 -21.09 27.53
CA ALA A 550 -12.86 -21.80 28.09
C ALA A 550 -13.54 -20.98 29.20
N VAL A 551 -14.87 -21.07 29.29
CA VAL A 551 -15.66 -20.48 30.37
C VAL A 551 -16.43 -21.60 31.06
N ILE A 552 -16.24 -21.75 32.37
CA ILE A 552 -16.92 -22.77 33.17
C ILE A 552 -18.16 -22.15 33.81
N LEU A 553 -19.33 -22.70 33.46
CA LEU A 553 -20.63 -22.25 33.97
C LEU A 553 -21.25 -23.31 34.89
N PRO A 554 -21.17 -23.15 36.22
CA PRO A 554 -21.82 -24.07 37.15
C PRO A 554 -23.35 -23.91 37.10
N ILE A 555 -24.10 -25.03 37.09
CA ILE A 555 -25.57 -25.04 37.03
C ILE A 555 -26.22 -24.48 38.31
N SER A 556 -25.51 -24.54 39.44
CA SER A 556 -25.98 -24.01 40.73
C SER A 556 -24.80 -23.79 41.68
N GLU A 557 -24.99 -22.97 42.71
CA GLU A 557 -23.93 -22.58 43.66
C GLU A 557 -23.22 -23.76 44.34
N LYS A 558 -23.91 -24.88 44.57
CA LYS A 558 -23.31 -26.10 45.16
C LYS A 558 -22.16 -26.70 44.34
N TYR A 559 -22.06 -26.35 43.05
CA TYR A 559 -20.98 -26.82 42.16
C TYR A 559 -19.84 -25.81 42.02
N ASN A 560 -19.92 -24.63 42.67
CA ASN A 560 -18.92 -23.57 42.51
C ASN A 560 -17.50 -24.03 42.91
N ASP A 561 -17.37 -24.80 44.00
CA ASP A 561 -16.06 -25.29 44.44
C ASP A 561 -15.46 -26.31 43.44
N TYR A 562 -16.31 -27.15 42.85
CA TYR A 562 -15.87 -28.07 41.80
C TYR A 562 -15.49 -27.31 40.52
N ALA A 563 -16.29 -26.32 40.11
CA ALA A 563 -15.99 -25.47 38.96
C ALA A 563 -14.66 -24.72 39.13
N LYS A 564 -14.37 -24.18 40.32
CA LYS A 564 -13.07 -23.58 40.64
C LYS A 564 -11.91 -24.57 40.54
N LYS A 565 -12.10 -25.81 41.01
CA LYS A 565 -11.09 -26.87 40.84
C LYS A 565 -10.81 -27.15 39.37
N VAL A 566 -11.84 -27.30 38.55
CA VAL A 566 -11.70 -27.50 37.09
C VAL A 566 -10.99 -26.30 36.45
N SER A 567 -11.37 -25.06 36.81
CA SER A 567 -10.71 -23.84 36.33
C SER A 567 -9.22 -23.82 36.65
N ASN A 568 -8.86 -24.19 37.89
CA ASN A 568 -7.46 -24.23 38.30
C ASN A 568 -6.68 -25.33 37.58
N ILE A 569 -7.30 -26.49 37.33
CA ILE A 569 -6.69 -27.55 36.53
C ILE A 569 -6.40 -27.05 35.12
N LEU A 570 -7.36 -26.38 34.47
CA LEU A 570 -7.17 -25.85 33.12
C LEU A 570 -6.13 -24.74 33.06
N ASN A 571 -6.05 -23.86 34.06
CA ASN A 571 -5.07 -22.77 34.11
C ASN A 571 -3.64 -23.24 34.40
N ASN A 572 -3.46 -24.43 34.99
CA ASN A 572 -2.15 -24.98 35.36
C ASN A 572 -1.67 -26.04 34.36
N TYR A 573 -2.36 -26.20 33.24
CA TYR A 573 -2.01 -27.16 32.20
C TYR A 573 -1.41 -26.41 31.01
N ASP A 574 -0.12 -26.10 31.11
CA ASP A 574 0.73 -25.65 30.00
C ASP A 574 1.96 -26.56 29.89
#